data_AF-A0A927TJK9-F1
#
_entry.id   AF-A0A927TJK9-F1
#
_cell.length_a   1.000
_cell.length_b   1.000
_cell.length_c   1.000
_cell.angle_alpha   90.00
_cell.angle_beta   90.00
_cell.angle_gamma   90.00
#
_symmetry.space_group_name_H-M   'P 1'
#
loop_
_entity.id
_entity.type
_entity.pdbx_description
1 polymer ?
#
loop_
_entity_poly.entity_id
_entity_poly.type
_entity_poly.pdbx_seq_one_letter_code
_entity_poly.pdbx_strand_id
1 'polypeptide(L)'
;MYINVNEFLNSSTDSDMIQAALDKARQTGAAVVIPKINRRTGKAIWDISKTIFLYSESIVILQNCHLRLADGAICNMFANKNAGTPLALEEEGRQSDITIRGIGKAILDGGIHNGLYEVNGIARTVSKYPDHQISENCMLFFQNVTNLVLDNITIRDQRYWAVCLYTTTYSRVSNIHFESSSNVPNQDGVDLLKGCHDVIVENITGCVGDNVVALLATDDNIYHQVVKNLRDGDVYNITIRNIMVYGVGGAALIRLLNHDGYRIYNVRIDNVIETSPWSDKDASVAQNPDLITISDEQGNIVQTRHLTPGEEGYRCEAAIIIGESYWYNTSKAQPGDTYGISVSNVMTHARYAIWINNALQDSSFDNIRLFGNGFMAAYFGEGVMENVRFTNISYDKDCRPLKSDEHIVIEWNHTRSDGFHCVYFNGANVKNIRFYNMQCGSGMDSVFGGHGAGEVVCQDVRCEQIPAFSSADGVTITI
;
A
#
# COMPACT_ATOMS: atom_id res chain seq x y z
N MET A 1 21.62 -23.78 -15.52
CA MET A 1 22.74 -22.99 -16.05
C MET A 1 22.54 -21.55 -15.60
N TYR A 2 23.59 -20.83 -15.22
CA TYR A 2 23.46 -19.41 -14.84
C TYR A 2 24.53 -18.57 -15.52
N ILE A 3 24.23 -17.29 -15.73
CA ILE A 3 25.14 -16.27 -16.25
C ILE A 3 25.48 -15.35 -15.09
N ASN A 4 26.77 -15.18 -14.79
CA ASN A 4 27.18 -14.22 -13.78
C ASN A 4 27.35 -12.84 -14.42
N VAL A 5 26.76 -11.79 -13.84
CA VAL A 5 26.88 -10.41 -14.36
C VAL A 5 28.35 -9.97 -14.46
N ASN A 6 29.24 -10.50 -13.63
CA ASN A 6 30.68 -10.21 -13.70
C ASN A 6 31.40 -10.82 -14.92
N GLU A 7 30.71 -11.54 -15.82
CA GLU A 7 31.25 -11.91 -17.14
C GLU A 7 31.32 -10.71 -18.10
N PHE A 8 30.62 -9.61 -17.80
CA PHE A 8 30.43 -8.46 -18.70
C PHE A 8 31.23 -7.21 -18.30
N LEU A 9 32.48 -7.39 -17.87
CA LEU A 9 33.32 -6.30 -17.32
C LEU A 9 33.62 -5.16 -18.29
N ASN A 10 33.47 -5.40 -19.60
CA ASN A 10 33.74 -4.42 -20.64
C ASN A 10 32.61 -3.39 -20.83
N SER A 11 31.48 -3.56 -20.14
CA SER A 11 30.37 -2.61 -20.14
C SER A 11 30.71 -1.30 -19.42
N SER A 12 30.12 -0.19 -19.86
CA SER A 12 30.41 1.15 -19.32
C SER A 12 29.85 1.37 -17.90
N THR A 13 28.66 0.84 -17.62
CA THR A 13 27.94 1.03 -16.35
C THR A 13 27.49 -0.30 -15.75
N ASP A 14 27.09 -0.31 -14.48
CA ASP A 14 26.56 -1.52 -13.84
C ASP A 14 25.22 -1.94 -14.46
N SER A 15 24.36 -0.97 -14.78
CA SER A 15 23.15 -1.22 -15.56
C SER A 15 23.46 -1.90 -16.90
N ASP A 16 24.51 -1.47 -17.61
CA ASP A 16 24.94 -2.10 -18.87
C ASP A 16 25.45 -3.53 -18.68
N MET A 17 26.15 -3.80 -17.56
CA MET A 17 26.60 -5.17 -17.24
C MET A 17 25.40 -6.09 -17.04
N ILE A 18 24.42 -5.64 -16.26
CA ILE A 18 23.23 -6.44 -15.93
C ILE A 18 22.36 -6.62 -17.18
N GLN A 19 22.15 -5.57 -17.97
CA GLN A 19 21.38 -5.67 -19.21
C GLN A 19 22.06 -6.63 -20.21
N ALA A 20 23.38 -6.56 -20.39
CA ALA A 20 24.08 -7.48 -21.29
C ALA A 20 23.97 -8.95 -20.83
N ALA A 21 23.95 -9.18 -19.51
CA ALA A 21 23.70 -10.51 -18.96
C ALA A 21 22.29 -11.01 -19.27
N LEU A 22 21.28 -10.15 -19.15
CA LEU A 22 19.88 -10.46 -19.50
C LEU A 22 19.71 -10.70 -21.01
N ASP A 23 20.39 -9.91 -21.84
CA ASP A 23 20.34 -10.07 -23.30
C ASP A 23 20.93 -11.42 -23.74
N LYS A 24 22.00 -11.89 -23.07
CA LYS A 24 22.57 -13.23 -23.26
C LYS A 24 21.67 -14.32 -22.68
N ALA A 25 21.09 -14.09 -21.50
CA ALA A 25 20.17 -15.03 -20.86
C ALA A 25 18.93 -15.30 -21.72
N ARG A 26 18.38 -14.26 -22.36
CA ARG A 26 17.24 -14.37 -23.29
C ARG A 26 17.48 -15.39 -24.41
N GLN A 27 18.72 -15.56 -24.86
CA GLN A 27 19.07 -16.51 -25.93
C GLN A 27 19.20 -17.96 -25.44
N THR A 28 19.31 -18.16 -24.12
CA THR A 28 19.71 -19.43 -23.52
C THR A 28 18.73 -19.97 -22.47
N GLY A 29 17.80 -19.14 -21.99
CA GLY A 29 16.93 -19.44 -20.84
C GLY A 29 17.69 -19.53 -19.50
N ALA A 30 18.95 -19.08 -19.45
CA ALA A 30 19.75 -19.15 -18.22
C ALA A 30 19.34 -18.08 -17.22
N ALA A 31 19.42 -18.38 -15.92
CA ALA A 31 19.23 -17.37 -14.88
C ALA A 31 20.42 -16.40 -14.84
N VAL A 32 20.15 -15.12 -14.57
CA VAL A 32 21.17 -14.09 -14.33
C VAL A 32 21.42 -13.95 -12.84
N VAL A 33 22.68 -14.07 -12.42
CA VAL A 33 23.09 -13.90 -11.02
C VAL A 33 23.81 -12.57 -10.86
N ILE A 34 23.28 -11.71 -9.98
CA ILE A 34 23.91 -10.48 -9.51
C ILE A 34 24.53 -10.77 -8.13
N PRO A 35 25.86 -10.97 -8.04
CA PRO A 35 26.51 -11.32 -6.78
C PRO A 35 26.79 -10.09 -5.91
N LYS A 36 27.15 -10.31 -4.65
CA LYS A 36 27.58 -9.25 -3.72
C LYS A 36 28.62 -8.28 -4.29
N ILE A 37 29.65 -8.81 -4.96
CA ILE A 37 30.79 -8.01 -5.42
C ILE A 37 30.64 -7.70 -6.91
N ASN A 38 30.63 -6.42 -7.23
CA ASN A 38 30.82 -5.91 -8.57
C ASN A 38 32.33 -5.91 -8.90
N ARG A 39 32.76 -6.77 -9.83
CA ARG A 39 34.17 -6.90 -10.21
C ARG A 39 34.68 -5.74 -11.07
N ARG A 40 33.79 -4.98 -11.73
CA ARG A 40 34.18 -3.79 -12.51
C ARG A 40 34.64 -2.66 -11.61
N THR A 41 33.97 -2.46 -10.48
CA THR A 41 34.28 -1.38 -9.51
C THR A 41 35.06 -1.87 -8.29
N GLY A 42 35.08 -3.18 -8.02
CA GLY A 42 35.65 -3.78 -6.83
C GLY A 42 34.80 -3.59 -5.56
N LYS A 43 33.60 -3.01 -5.67
CA LYS A 43 32.74 -2.65 -4.53
C LYS A 43 31.67 -3.71 -4.28
N ALA A 44 31.12 -3.69 -3.06
CA ALA A 44 29.98 -4.52 -2.65
C ALA A 44 28.63 -3.82 -2.93
N ILE A 45 28.56 -3.03 -4.00
CA ILE A 45 27.38 -2.26 -4.41
C ILE A 45 27.34 -2.18 -5.93
N TRP A 46 26.13 -2.16 -6.50
CA TRP A 46 25.85 -1.98 -7.91
C TRP A 46 25.06 -0.68 -8.12
N ASP A 47 25.62 0.27 -8.84
CA ASP A 47 25.02 1.58 -9.09
C ASP A 47 24.18 1.57 -10.36
N ILE A 48 22.86 1.61 -10.20
CA ILE A 48 21.88 1.52 -11.28
C ILE A 48 21.58 2.93 -11.79
N SER A 49 22.09 3.26 -12.97
CA SER A 49 21.96 4.58 -13.59
C SER A 49 20.88 4.65 -14.67
N LYS A 50 20.25 3.52 -14.99
CA LYS A 50 19.15 3.38 -15.94
C LYS A 50 18.38 2.08 -15.69
N THR A 51 17.13 2.05 -16.13
CA THR A 51 16.24 0.90 -16.00
C THR A 51 16.84 -0.36 -16.62
N ILE A 52 16.81 -1.45 -15.85
CA ILE A 52 17.15 -2.78 -16.32
C ILE A 52 15.87 -3.45 -16.81
N PHE A 53 15.83 -3.79 -18.10
CA PHE A 53 14.63 -4.33 -18.74
C PHE A 53 14.64 -5.86 -18.75
N LEU A 54 13.55 -6.45 -18.23
CA LEU A 54 13.33 -7.89 -18.17
C LEU A 54 12.50 -8.38 -19.35
N TYR A 55 12.87 -9.54 -19.90
CA TYR A 55 12.15 -10.23 -20.96
C TYR A 55 11.21 -11.28 -20.38
N SER A 56 10.30 -11.83 -21.21
CA SER A 56 9.62 -13.06 -20.80
C SER A 56 10.64 -14.14 -20.42
N GLU A 57 10.30 -14.98 -19.44
CA GLU A 57 11.15 -16.06 -18.90
C GLU A 57 12.44 -15.57 -18.20
N SER A 58 12.58 -14.27 -17.95
CA SER A 58 13.74 -13.73 -17.25
C SER A 58 13.76 -14.17 -15.79
N ILE A 59 14.88 -14.76 -15.36
CA ILE A 59 15.13 -15.17 -13.97
C ILE A 59 16.34 -14.39 -13.46
N VAL A 60 16.11 -13.48 -12.52
CA VAL A 60 17.15 -12.70 -11.83
C VAL A 60 17.34 -13.20 -10.41
N ILE A 61 18.56 -13.55 -10.07
CA ILE A 61 18.98 -14.00 -8.75
C ILE A 61 19.86 -12.90 -8.12
N LEU A 62 19.35 -12.28 -7.07
CA LEU A 62 20.03 -11.25 -6.28
C LEU A 62 20.78 -11.91 -5.11
N GLN A 63 22.06 -12.20 -5.26
CA GLN A 63 22.82 -13.02 -4.31
C GLN A 63 23.66 -12.16 -3.36
N ASN A 64 23.15 -11.94 -2.14
CA ASN A 64 23.77 -11.10 -1.10
C ASN A 64 24.19 -9.71 -1.61
N CYS A 65 23.50 -9.20 -2.62
CA CYS A 65 23.87 -7.98 -3.33
C CYS A 65 23.11 -6.76 -2.81
N HIS A 66 23.72 -5.61 -3.04
CA HIS A 66 23.13 -4.30 -2.80
C HIS A 66 23.12 -3.56 -4.13
N LEU A 67 21.92 -3.37 -4.69
CA LEU A 67 21.70 -2.53 -5.85
C LEU A 67 21.18 -1.20 -5.33
N ARG A 68 21.71 -0.10 -5.85
CA ARG A 68 21.34 1.26 -5.47
C ARG A 68 21.05 2.08 -6.70
N LEU A 69 19.95 2.84 -6.73
CA LEU A 69 19.74 3.84 -7.77
C LEU A 69 20.82 4.92 -7.66
N ALA A 70 21.50 5.21 -8.77
CA ALA A 70 22.56 6.20 -8.82
C ALA A 70 22.02 7.61 -8.52
N ASP A 71 22.89 8.50 -8.04
CA ASP A 71 22.55 9.87 -7.72
C ASP A 71 22.02 10.60 -8.97
N GLY A 72 20.89 11.29 -8.82
CA GLY A 72 20.24 12.02 -9.91
C GLY A 72 19.58 11.16 -10.99
N ALA A 73 19.66 9.82 -10.93
CA ALA A 73 18.98 8.95 -11.89
C ALA A 73 17.45 9.10 -11.78
N ILE A 74 16.75 9.17 -12.91
CA ILE A 74 15.29 9.08 -12.96
C ILE A 74 14.99 7.82 -13.78
N CYS A 75 14.79 6.71 -13.08
CA CYS A 75 14.56 5.39 -13.67
C CYS A 75 14.08 4.40 -12.62
N ASN A 76 13.32 3.40 -13.06
CA ASN A 76 13.07 2.21 -12.26
C ASN A 76 14.37 1.42 -12.09
N MET A 77 14.45 0.61 -11.03
CA MET A 77 15.56 -0.34 -10.92
C MET A 77 15.36 -1.51 -11.89
N PHE A 78 14.16 -2.06 -11.91
CA PHE A 78 13.74 -3.07 -12.90
C PHE A 78 12.37 -2.73 -13.47
N ALA A 79 12.20 -3.00 -14.76
CA ALA A 79 10.90 -3.02 -15.41
C ALA A 79 10.83 -4.13 -16.47
N ASN A 80 9.64 -4.62 -16.84
CA ASN A 80 9.53 -5.48 -18.02
C ASN A 80 9.72 -4.67 -19.30
N LYS A 81 10.30 -5.28 -20.33
CA LYS A 81 10.75 -4.61 -21.56
C LYS A 81 9.67 -3.77 -22.25
N ASN A 82 8.42 -4.24 -22.23
CA ASN A 82 7.32 -3.58 -22.91
C ASN A 82 6.67 -2.48 -22.07
N ALA A 83 6.95 -2.39 -20.77
CA ALA A 83 6.37 -1.39 -19.87
C ALA A 83 6.56 0.04 -20.39
N GLY A 84 5.51 0.86 -20.28
CA GLY A 84 5.50 2.24 -20.77
C GLY A 84 5.48 2.40 -22.29
N THR A 85 5.44 1.31 -23.06
CA THR A 85 5.34 1.35 -24.52
C THR A 85 3.90 1.08 -24.98
N PRO A 86 3.52 1.44 -26.22
CA PRO A 86 2.22 1.09 -26.78
C PRO A 86 1.91 -0.42 -26.75
N LEU A 87 2.93 -1.28 -26.85
CA LEU A 87 2.75 -2.73 -26.77
C LEU A 87 2.23 -3.16 -25.39
N ALA A 88 2.55 -2.45 -24.31
CA ALA A 88 2.04 -2.81 -22.98
C ALA A 88 0.51 -2.76 -22.89
N LEU A 89 -0.16 -2.04 -23.81
CA LEU A 89 -1.61 -1.87 -23.86
C LEU A 89 -2.31 -2.95 -24.71
N GLU A 90 -1.54 -3.84 -25.31
CA GLU A 90 -1.97 -4.84 -26.27
C GLU A 90 -1.80 -6.26 -25.71
N GLU A 91 -2.68 -7.19 -26.09
CA GLU A 91 -2.55 -8.59 -25.67
C GLU A 91 -1.24 -9.20 -26.18
N GLU A 92 -0.82 -8.86 -27.40
CA GLU A 92 0.42 -9.32 -28.03
C GLU A 92 1.68 -8.79 -27.33
N GLY A 93 1.56 -7.71 -26.57
CA GLY A 93 2.66 -7.15 -25.79
C GLY A 93 2.77 -7.71 -24.38
N ARG A 94 1.89 -8.63 -23.97
CA ARG A 94 1.96 -9.30 -22.67
C ARG A 94 3.27 -10.08 -22.54
N GLN A 95 3.97 -9.89 -21.41
CA GLN A 95 5.15 -10.69 -21.06
C GLN A 95 4.81 -11.71 -19.98
N SER A 96 5.54 -12.83 -19.92
CA SER A 96 5.25 -13.91 -18.98
C SER A 96 6.47 -14.43 -18.25
N ASP A 97 6.25 -15.08 -17.10
CA ASP A 97 7.22 -15.93 -16.40
C ASP A 97 8.49 -15.18 -15.97
N ILE A 98 8.30 -13.99 -15.40
CA ILE A 98 9.40 -13.15 -14.90
C ILE A 98 9.61 -13.43 -13.42
N THR A 99 10.86 -13.69 -13.02
CA THR A 99 11.24 -13.92 -11.62
C THR A 99 12.38 -13.00 -11.20
N ILE A 100 12.21 -12.28 -10.09
CA ILE A 100 13.30 -11.67 -9.32
C ILE A 100 13.30 -12.30 -7.93
N ARG A 101 14.39 -12.97 -7.57
CA ARG A 101 14.54 -13.65 -6.28
C ARG A 101 15.83 -13.30 -5.58
N GLY A 102 15.76 -12.94 -4.31
CA GLY A 102 16.93 -12.79 -3.45
C GLY A 102 17.42 -14.09 -2.84
N ILE A 103 18.74 -14.21 -2.67
CA ILE A 103 19.40 -15.26 -1.88
C ILE A 103 20.28 -14.57 -0.84
N GLY A 104 20.01 -14.86 0.43
CA GLY A 104 20.63 -14.14 1.54
C GLY A 104 20.10 -12.70 1.61
N LYS A 105 20.98 -11.72 1.90
CA LYS A 105 20.56 -10.32 2.03
C LYS A 105 20.60 -9.60 0.67
N ALA A 106 19.48 -9.58 -0.05
CA ALA A 106 19.31 -8.84 -1.30
C ALA A 106 18.64 -7.48 -1.01
N ILE A 107 19.33 -6.38 -1.32
CA ILE A 107 18.85 -5.02 -1.04
C ILE A 107 18.67 -4.26 -2.35
N LEU A 108 17.48 -3.70 -2.56
CA LEU A 108 17.19 -2.68 -3.56
C LEU A 108 17.02 -1.34 -2.84
N ASP A 109 17.94 -0.42 -3.12
CA ASP A 109 18.10 0.83 -2.37
C ASP A 109 17.84 2.02 -3.30
N GLY A 110 16.92 2.91 -2.91
CA GLY A 110 16.59 4.08 -3.72
C GLY A 110 17.67 5.15 -3.65
N GLY A 111 18.64 5.05 -2.74
CA GLY A 111 19.72 6.01 -2.60
C GLY A 111 19.22 7.42 -2.30
N ILE A 112 19.91 8.43 -2.82
CA ILE A 112 19.53 9.84 -2.62
C ILE A 112 18.37 10.18 -3.54
N HIS A 113 17.31 10.80 -3.01
CA HIS A 113 16.17 11.23 -3.82
C HIS A 113 16.59 12.23 -4.91
N ASN A 114 16.05 12.09 -6.11
CA ASN A 114 16.46 12.86 -7.30
C ASN A 114 15.73 14.21 -7.46
N GLY A 115 14.76 14.51 -6.61
CA GLY A 115 13.98 15.74 -6.61
C GLY A 115 12.72 15.73 -7.48
N LEU A 116 12.42 14.61 -8.14
CA LEU A 116 11.17 14.39 -8.88
C LEU A 116 10.07 13.90 -7.91
N TYR A 117 8.99 14.66 -7.81
CA TYR A 117 7.81 14.39 -7.00
C TYR A 117 6.56 14.44 -7.89
N GLU A 118 5.44 13.85 -7.44
CA GLU A 118 4.18 13.88 -8.19
C GLU A 118 3.76 15.31 -8.59
N VAL A 119 4.01 16.29 -7.72
CA VAL A 119 3.63 17.69 -7.93
C VAL A 119 4.48 18.45 -8.95
N ASN A 120 5.68 17.97 -9.29
CA ASN A 120 6.63 18.69 -10.14
C ASN A 120 7.13 17.89 -11.36
N GLY A 121 6.48 16.77 -11.68
CA GLY A 121 6.62 16.01 -12.93
C GLY A 121 5.58 16.40 -13.98
N ILE A 122 5.53 15.66 -15.11
CA ILE A 122 4.62 15.92 -16.25
C ILE A 122 3.15 16.10 -15.83
N ALA A 123 2.71 15.44 -14.77
CA ALA A 123 1.31 15.44 -14.35
C ALA A 123 0.80 16.80 -13.84
N ARG A 124 1.65 17.82 -13.61
CA ARG A 124 1.20 19.14 -13.10
C ARG A 124 1.83 20.33 -13.85
N THR A 125 1.09 21.44 -13.88
CA THR A 125 1.24 22.63 -14.74
C THR A 125 2.54 23.44 -14.60
N VAL A 126 3.45 23.09 -13.68
CA VAL A 126 4.72 23.79 -13.45
C VAL A 126 5.85 22.77 -13.19
N SER A 127 6.19 21.99 -14.21
CA SER A 127 7.14 20.88 -14.05
C SER A 127 8.60 21.35 -14.12
N LYS A 128 9.39 21.00 -13.09
CA LYS A 128 10.86 21.10 -13.13
C LYS A 128 11.48 20.00 -14.01
N TYR A 129 10.72 18.92 -14.23
CA TYR A 129 11.10 17.74 -15.02
C TYR A 129 10.03 17.47 -16.10
N PRO A 130 9.91 18.35 -17.11
CA PRO A 130 8.79 18.33 -18.07
C PRO A 130 8.79 17.12 -19.00
N ASP A 131 9.85 16.33 -19.00
CA ASP A 131 9.99 15.12 -19.83
C ASP A 131 9.89 13.82 -19.02
N HIS A 132 9.58 13.91 -17.71
CA HIS A 132 9.55 12.76 -16.81
C HIS A 132 8.18 12.50 -16.18
N GLN A 133 7.82 11.22 -16.16
CA GLN A 133 6.63 10.71 -15.46
C GLN A 133 7.03 10.23 -14.07
N ILE A 134 6.16 10.44 -13.07
CA ILE A 134 6.46 10.05 -11.69
C ILE A 134 6.66 8.53 -11.54
N SER A 135 6.04 7.73 -12.40
CA SER A 135 6.21 6.27 -12.46
C SER A 135 7.66 5.84 -12.73
N GLU A 136 8.50 6.70 -13.32
CA GLU A 136 9.94 6.45 -13.47
C GLU A 136 10.67 6.42 -12.12
N ASN A 137 10.07 6.93 -11.03
CA ASN A 137 10.59 6.80 -9.67
C ASN A 137 10.08 5.56 -8.93
N CYS A 138 9.17 4.75 -9.51
CA CYS A 138 8.85 3.44 -8.92
C CYS A 138 10.12 2.58 -8.84
N MET A 139 10.34 1.84 -7.75
CA MET A 139 11.53 0.98 -7.65
C MET A 139 11.44 -0.22 -8.63
N LEU A 140 10.32 -0.94 -8.59
CA LEU A 140 9.98 -2.04 -9.47
C LEU A 140 8.69 -1.70 -10.23
N PHE A 141 8.73 -1.73 -11.56
CA PHE A 141 7.60 -1.32 -12.39
C PHE A 141 7.25 -2.40 -13.42
N PHE A 142 6.08 -3.02 -13.28
CA PHE A 142 5.61 -4.07 -14.18
C PHE A 142 4.26 -3.71 -14.77
N GLN A 143 4.12 -3.91 -16.08
CA GLN A 143 2.91 -3.62 -16.83
C GLN A 143 2.63 -4.75 -17.82
N ASN A 144 1.41 -5.28 -17.79
CA ASN A 144 0.92 -6.35 -18.67
C ASN A 144 1.82 -7.60 -18.59
N VAL A 145 1.96 -8.12 -17.37
CA VAL A 145 2.79 -9.30 -17.05
C VAL A 145 1.91 -10.41 -16.48
N THR A 146 2.16 -11.65 -16.87
CA THR A 146 1.57 -12.83 -16.24
C THR A 146 2.65 -13.71 -15.62
N ASN A 147 2.35 -14.40 -14.52
CA ASN A 147 3.32 -15.24 -13.79
C ASN A 147 4.57 -14.47 -13.31
N LEU A 148 4.39 -13.29 -12.72
CA LEU A 148 5.47 -12.54 -12.06
C LEU A 148 5.74 -13.12 -10.66
N VAL A 149 7.02 -13.32 -10.33
CA VAL A 149 7.47 -13.69 -8.98
C VAL A 149 8.49 -12.69 -8.47
N LEU A 150 8.15 -12.00 -7.38
CA LEU A 150 9.07 -11.16 -6.61
C LEU A 150 9.24 -11.79 -5.22
N ASP A 151 10.46 -12.17 -4.85
CA ASP A 151 10.68 -13.01 -3.66
C ASP A 151 11.97 -12.71 -2.90
N ASN A 152 11.87 -12.60 -1.57
CA ASN A 152 12.99 -12.50 -0.63
C ASN A 152 13.90 -11.27 -0.90
N ILE A 153 13.31 -10.07 -0.86
CA ILE A 153 13.99 -8.81 -1.19
C ILE A 153 13.77 -7.80 -0.04
N THR A 154 14.84 -7.10 0.32
CA THR A 154 14.75 -5.88 1.13
C THR A 154 14.64 -4.67 0.20
N ILE A 155 13.62 -3.83 0.38
CA ILE A 155 13.47 -2.57 -0.35
C ILE A 155 13.68 -1.43 0.65
N ARG A 156 14.62 -0.54 0.34
CA ARG A 156 15.02 0.58 1.19
C ARG A 156 14.88 1.89 0.44
N ASP A 157 14.37 2.91 1.15
CA ASP A 157 14.38 4.32 0.73
C ASP A 157 13.97 4.53 -0.75
N GLN A 158 12.93 3.82 -1.19
CA GLN A 158 12.40 3.97 -2.54
C GLN A 158 11.98 5.43 -2.79
N ARG A 159 12.10 5.91 -4.04
CA ARG A 159 11.92 7.34 -4.37
C ARG A 159 10.45 7.75 -4.59
N TYR A 160 9.56 6.78 -4.63
CA TYR A 160 8.10 6.91 -4.77
C TYR A 160 7.54 5.55 -4.31
N TRP A 161 6.64 4.93 -5.07
CA TRP A 161 6.15 3.58 -4.83
C TRP A 161 7.24 2.50 -5.03
N ALA A 162 7.23 1.46 -4.19
CA ALA A 162 8.23 0.40 -4.28
C ALA A 162 7.89 -0.64 -5.36
N VAL A 163 6.69 -1.20 -5.37
CA VAL A 163 6.29 -2.25 -6.31
C VAL A 163 5.01 -1.85 -7.03
N CYS A 164 5.15 -1.40 -8.27
CA CYS A 164 4.04 -0.91 -9.11
C CYS A 164 3.64 -1.97 -10.13
N LEU A 165 2.47 -2.60 -9.98
CA LEU A 165 1.97 -3.65 -10.87
C LEU A 165 0.71 -3.18 -11.61
N TYR A 166 0.77 -3.09 -12.93
CA TYR A 166 -0.37 -2.78 -13.80
C TYR A 166 -0.74 -3.99 -14.66
N THR A 167 -2.04 -4.31 -14.77
CA THR A 167 -2.53 -5.43 -15.59
C THR A 167 -1.71 -6.72 -15.35
N THR A 168 -1.39 -7.00 -14.08
CA THR A 168 -0.50 -8.10 -13.69
C THR A 168 -1.30 -9.26 -13.14
N THR A 169 -1.04 -10.48 -13.64
CA THR A 169 -1.91 -11.64 -13.40
C THR A 169 -1.16 -12.89 -12.96
N TYR A 170 -1.82 -13.79 -12.22
CA TYR A 170 -1.25 -15.07 -11.78
C TYR A 170 0.11 -14.94 -11.08
N SER A 171 0.24 -13.90 -10.27
CA SER A 171 1.54 -13.41 -9.80
C SER A 171 1.67 -13.47 -8.29
N ARG A 172 2.91 -13.44 -7.80
CA ARG A 172 3.22 -13.52 -6.38
C ARG A 172 4.31 -12.52 -5.98
N VAL A 173 3.99 -11.71 -4.98
CA VAL A 173 4.94 -10.85 -4.27
C VAL A 173 5.07 -11.40 -2.86
N SER A 174 6.23 -11.94 -2.49
CA SER A 174 6.40 -12.55 -1.18
C SER A 174 7.74 -12.32 -0.50
N ASN A 175 7.74 -12.38 0.82
CA ASN A 175 8.95 -12.26 1.65
C ASN A 175 9.69 -10.95 1.38
N ILE A 176 8.94 -9.84 1.38
CA ILE A 176 9.50 -8.50 1.19
C ILE A 176 9.67 -7.84 2.55
N HIS A 177 10.85 -7.27 2.76
CA HIS A 177 11.16 -6.47 3.94
C HIS A 177 11.34 -5.00 3.53
N PHE A 178 10.52 -4.10 4.05
CA PHE A 178 10.62 -2.68 3.77
C PHE A 178 11.44 -1.96 4.84
N GLU A 179 12.36 -1.10 4.39
CA GLU A 179 13.14 -0.17 5.18
C GLU A 179 12.90 1.25 4.63
N SER A 180 11.64 1.66 4.52
CA SER A 180 11.26 3.00 4.03
C SER A 180 11.27 3.98 5.19
N SER A 181 12.14 4.99 5.13
CA SER A 181 12.31 5.97 6.20
C SER A 181 11.20 7.05 6.26
N SER A 182 10.16 6.97 5.41
CA SER A 182 9.17 8.03 5.17
C SER A 182 9.85 9.36 4.84
N ASN A 183 10.99 9.28 4.19
CA ASN A 183 11.78 10.45 3.87
C ASN A 183 11.12 11.17 2.69
N VAL A 184 10.58 10.49 1.69
CA VAL A 184 9.89 11.17 0.57
C VAL A 184 8.38 10.90 0.62
N PRO A 185 7.52 11.79 0.09
CA PRO A 185 6.09 11.50 0.01
C PRO A 185 5.81 10.28 -0.88
N ASN A 186 4.66 9.63 -0.67
CA ASN A 186 4.18 8.52 -1.48
C ASN A 186 5.15 7.33 -1.52
N GLN A 187 5.68 6.94 -0.36
CA GLN A 187 6.51 5.74 -0.22
C GLN A 187 5.63 4.52 0.05
N ASP A 188 4.71 4.21 -0.85
CA ASP A 188 3.89 3.00 -0.81
C ASP A 188 4.76 1.74 -1.01
N GLY A 189 4.26 0.61 -0.51
CA GLY A 189 4.92 -0.69 -0.56
C GLY A 189 4.60 -1.44 -1.85
N VAL A 190 3.43 -2.09 -1.89
CA VAL A 190 2.97 -2.88 -3.04
C VAL A 190 1.65 -2.34 -3.58
N ASP A 191 1.69 -1.86 -4.81
CA ASP A 191 0.56 -1.28 -5.52
C ASP A 191 0.09 -2.24 -6.61
N LEU A 192 -1.10 -2.80 -6.43
CA LEU A 192 -1.81 -3.56 -7.45
C LEU A 192 -2.80 -2.63 -8.14
N LEU A 193 -2.43 -2.21 -9.33
CA LEU A 193 -3.17 -1.22 -10.08
C LEU A 193 -4.15 -1.88 -11.05
N LYS A 194 -4.98 -1.05 -11.65
CA LYS A 194 -5.96 -1.36 -12.69
C LYS A 194 -5.58 -2.58 -13.54
N GLY A 195 -6.48 -3.56 -13.56
CA GLY A 195 -6.38 -4.82 -14.31
C GLY A 195 -5.59 -5.94 -13.62
N CYS A 196 -5.12 -5.75 -12.39
CA CYS A 196 -4.48 -6.83 -11.64
C CYS A 196 -5.49 -7.86 -11.13
N HIS A 197 -5.23 -9.14 -11.37
CA HIS A 197 -6.04 -10.20 -10.80
C HIS A 197 -5.31 -11.53 -10.62
N ASP A 198 -5.79 -12.38 -9.71
CA ASP A 198 -5.13 -13.65 -9.35
C ASP A 198 -3.72 -13.41 -8.80
N VAL A 199 -3.58 -12.46 -7.86
CA VAL A 199 -2.30 -12.07 -7.26
C VAL A 199 -2.26 -12.39 -5.77
N ILE A 200 -1.13 -12.93 -5.31
CA ILE A 200 -0.84 -13.17 -3.90
C ILE A 200 0.24 -12.20 -3.43
N VAL A 201 -0.06 -11.44 -2.38
CA VAL A 201 0.89 -10.62 -1.63
C VAL A 201 1.02 -11.21 -0.24
N GLU A 202 2.20 -11.71 0.14
CA GLU A 202 2.35 -12.36 1.45
C GLU A 202 3.72 -12.24 2.13
N ASN A 203 3.73 -12.35 3.45
CA ASN A 203 4.93 -12.29 4.28
C ASN A 203 5.67 -10.96 4.09
N ILE A 204 4.94 -9.86 4.30
CA ILE A 204 5.47 -8.50 4.20
C ILE A 204 5.83 -8.02 5.60
N THR A 205 7.04 -7.48 5.75
CA THR A 205 7.57 -7.02 7.04
C THR A 205 8.27 -5.67 6.95
N GLY A 206 8.54 -5.04 8.09
CA GLY A 206 9.33 -3.82 8.17
C GLY A 206 8.46 -2.56 8.25
N CYS A 207 8.83 -1.51 7.53
CA CYS A 207 8.20 -0.21 7.62
C CYS A 207 8.00 0.45 6.25
N VAL A 208 6.87 1.13 6.08
CA VAL A 208 6.50 1.78 4.81
C VAL A 208 6.14 3.23 5.09
N GLY A 209 6.46 4.13 4.15
CA GLY A 209 6.21 5.56 4.34
C GLY A 209 4.76 5.98 4.05
N ASP A 210 4.03 5.23 3.24
CA ASP A 210 2.62 5.47 2.92
C ASP A 210 1.83 4.15 3.04
N ASN A 211 1.01 3.75 2.06
CA ASN A 211 0.25 2.50 2.10
C ASN A 211 1.17 1.28 1.99
N VAL A 212 1.00 0.24 2.83
CA VAL A 212 1.81 -0.99 2.72
C VAL A 212 1.38 -1.80 1.50
N VAL A 213 0.08 -2.01 1.34
CA VAL A 213 -0.50 -2.61 0.14
C VAL A 213 -1.69 -1.78 -0.32
N ALA A 214 -1.68 -1.33 -1.58
CA ALA A 214 -2.78 -0.61 -2.18
C ALA A 214 -3.36 -1.38 -3.38
N LEU A 215 -4.68 -1.50 -3.43
CA LEU A 215 -5.42 -1.89 -4.63
C LEU A 215 -6.01 -0.62 -5.22
N LEU A 216 -5.59 -0.24 -6.43
CA LEU A 216 -5.94 1.05 -7.03
C LEU A 216 -6.51 0.88 -8.44
N ALA A 217 -7.80 1.13 -8.62
CA ALA A 217 -8.49 1.03 -9.90
C ALA A 217 -9.24 2.33 -10.25
N THR A 218 -8.62 3.19 -11.05
CA THR A 218 -9.15 4.51 -11.44
C THR A 218 -8.57 4.94 -12.80
N ASP A 219 -9.20 5.91 -13.45
CA ASP A 219 -8.72 6.55 -14.69
C ASP A 219 -8.08 7.93 -14.44
N ASP A 220 -7.60 8.20 -13.22
CA ASP A 220 -6.83 9.43 -12.98
C ASP A 220 -5.61 9.50 -13.92
N ASN A 221 -5.38 10.68 -14.52
CA ASN A 221 -4.32 10.88 -15.50
C ASN A 221 -2.89 10.64 -14.96
N ILE A 222 -2.71 10.66 -13.63
CA ILE A 222 -1.43 10.31 -12.99
C ILE A 222 -1.15 8.80 -13.15
N TYR A 223 -2.20 7.98 -13.22
CA TYR A 223 -2.15 6.52 -13.34
C TYR A 223 -2.57 6.15 -14.78
N HIS A 224 -1.58 6.02 -15.67
CA HIS A 224 -1.74 5.90 -17.12
C HIS A 224 -2.92 5.05 -17.63
N GLN A 225 -3.37 5.34 -18.86
CA GLN A 225 -4.26 4.44 -19.60
C GLN A 225 -3.57 3.08 -19.82
N VAL A 226 -4.00 2.06 -19.08
CA VAL A 226 -3.37 0.72 -19.09
C VAL A 226 -4.23 -0.40 -19.69
N VAL A 227 -5.48 -0.13 -20.03
CA VAL A 227 -6.41 -1.10 -20.61
C VAL A 227 -7.30 -0.46 -21.67
N LYS A 228 -7.78 -1.28 -22.63
CA LYS A 228 -8.68 -0.83 -23.71
C LYS A 228 -10.14 -0.81 -23.32
N ASN A 229 -10.62 -1.81 -22.57
CA ASN A 229 -11.99 -1.87 -22.08
C ASN A 229 -12.04 -1.60 -20.59
N LEU A 230 -13.04 -0.84 -20.13
CA LEU A 230 -13.20 -0.48 -18.72
C LEU A 230 -13.13 -1.71 -17.79
N ARG A 231 -13.82 -2.81 -18.11
CA ARG A 231 -13.81 -4.01 -17.24
C ARG A 231 -12.48 -4.73 -17.16
N ASP A 232 -11.59 -4.54 -18.14
CA ASP A 232 -10.25 -5.10 -18.08
C ASP A 232 -9.41 -4.41 -16.99
N GLY A 233 -9.90 -3.29 -16.45
CA GLY A 233 -9.28 -2.54 -15.36
C GLY A 233 -9.74 -2.93 -13.95
N ASP A 234 -10.72 -3.83 -13.81
CA ASP A 234 -11.12 -4.32 -12.49
C ASP A 234 -9.94 -5.00 -11.77
N VAL A 235 -9.93 -4.93 -10.45
CA VAL A 235 -8.93 -5.58 -9.60
C VAL A 235 -9.60 -6.65 -8.75
N TYR A 236 -9.24 -7.92 -8.93
CA TYR A 236 -10.00 -9.02 -8.29
C TYR A 236 -9.19 -10.30 -8.06
N ASN A 237 -9.73 -11.23 -7.28
CA ASN A 237 -9.05 -12.48 -6.89
C ASN A 237 -7.68 -12.21 -6.24
N ILE A 238 -7.66 -11.31 -5.26
CA ILE A 238 -6.42 -10.91 -4.57
C ILE A 238 -6.37 -11.57 -3.19
N THR A 239 -5.21 -12.14 -2.85
CA THR A 239 -4.93 -12.60 -1.47
C THR A 239 -3.80 -11.77 -0.88
N ILE A 240 -4.06 -11.12 0.24
CA ILE A 240 -3.08 -10.40 1.05
C ILE A 240 -2.98 -11.10 2.40
N ARG A 241 -1.80 -11.61 2.79
CA ARG A 241 -1.68 -12.27 4.09
C ARG A 241 -0.32 -12.20 4.76
N ASN A 242 -0.30 -12.36 6.09
CA ASN A 242 0.91 -12.32 6.90
C ASN A 242 1.65 -10.99 6.72
N ILE A 243 0.97 -9.91 7.06
CA ILE A 243 1.48 -8.55 6.98
C ILE A 243 1.83 -8.10 8.39
N MET A 244 3.12 -7.86 8.66
CA MET A 244 3.63 -7.47 9.98
C MET A 244 4.52 -6.24 9.85
N VAL A 245 3.93 -5.07 9.95
CA VAL A 245 4.52 -3.82 9.45
C VAL A 245 4.10 -2.64 10.30
N TYR A 246 4.80 -1.52 10.14
CA TYR A 246 4.31 -0.24 10.61
C TYR A 246 4.40 0.87 9.57
N GLY A 247 3.32 1.64 9.44
CA GLY A 247 3.22 2.79 8.53
C GLY A 247 3.81 4.05 9.18
N VAL A 248 4.99 4.45 8.72
CA VAL A 248 5.76 5.57 9.27
C VAL A 248 5.10 6.92 8.94
N GLY A 249 4.47 7.07 7.78
CA GLY A 249 3.80 8.30 7.36
C GLY A 249 2.32 8.38 7.74
N GLY A 250 1.80 7.43 8.54
CA GLY A 250 0.45 7.52 9.10
C GLY A 250 -0.70 7.23 8.12
N ALA A 251 -0.42 6.75 6.90
CA ALA A 251 -1.43 6.28 5.95
C ALA A 251 -2.04 4.91 6.38
N ALA A 252 -2.63 4.17 5.44
CA ALA A 252 -3.22 2.86 5.74
C ALA A 252 -2.20 1.72 5.70
N LEU A 253 -2.43 0.62 6.43
CA LEU A 253 -1.66 -0.59 6.12
C LEU A 253 -2.14 -1.19 4.79
N ILE A 254 -3.44 -1.36 4.63
CA ILE A 254 -4.03 -1.87 3.39
C ILE A 254 -5.12 -0.90 2.92
N ARG A 255 -5.07 -0.52 1.65
CA ARG A 255 -6.03 0.41 1.05
C ARG A 255 -6.64 -0.18 -0.21
N LEU A 256 -7.97 -0.12 -0.31
CA LEU A 256 -8.73 -0.51 -1.49
C LEU A 256 -9.44 0.74 -2.04
N LEU A 257 -9.05 1.18 -3.23
CA LEU A 257 -9.62 2.36 -3.88
C LEU A 257 -9.98 2.01 -5.32
N ASN A 258 -11.27 2.08 -5.62
CA ASN A 258 -11.78 2.04 -6.97
C ASN A 258 -12.72 3.20 -7.24
N HIS A 259 -12.58 3.82 -8.41
CA HIS A 259 -13.37 4.92 -8.90
C HIS A 259 -13.70 4.69 -10.39
N ASP A 260 -14.42 5.60 -11.03
CA ASP A 260 -14.61 5.61 -12.50
C ASP A 260 -15.30 4.37 -13.08
N GLY A 261 -16.09 3.69 -12.23
CA GLY A 261 -16.83 2.48 -12.59
C GLY A 261 -15.98 1.20 -12.61
N TYR A 262 -14.71 1.27 -12.18
CA TYR A 262 -13.89 0.09 -11.95
C TYR A 262 -14.31 -0.60 -10.66
N ARG A 263 -14.10 -1.92 -10.62
CA ARG A 263 -14.50 -2.77 -9.50
C ARG A 263 -13.31 -3.33 -8.75
N ILE A 264 -13.49 -3.48 -7.45
CA ILE A 264 -12.61 -4.28 -6.59
C ILE A 264 -13.44 -5.39 -5.96
N TYR A 265 -13.11 -6.65 -6.23
CA TYR A 265 -13.90 -7.77 -5.68
C TYR A 265 -13.14 -9.07 -5.48
N ASN A 266 -13.70 -9.95 -4.66
CA ASN A 266 -13.08 -11.23 -4.29
C ASN A 266 -11.65 -11.03 -3.74
N VAL A 267 -11.56 -10.24 -2.68
CA VAL A 267 -10.29 -9.93 -2.00
C VAL A 267 -10.30 -10.57 -0.63
N ARG A 268 -9.25 -11.35 -0.33
CA ARG A 268 -9.01 -11.92 1.00
C ARG A 268 -7.83 -11.25 1.66
N ILE A 269 -8.04 -10.70 2.85
CA ILE A 269 -7.02 -10.11 3.72
C ILE A 269 -6.98 -10.93 5.01
N ASP A 270 -5.83 -11.48 5.36
CA ASP A 270 -5.72 -12.37 6.52
C ASP A 270 -4.41 -12.19 7.28
N ASN A 271 -4.47 -12.12 8.61
CA ASN A 271 -3.29 -12.00 9.48
C ASN A 271 -2.49 -10.72 9.21
N VAL A 272 -3.08 -9.59 9.64
CA VAL A 272 -2.49 -8.24 9.57
C VAL A 272 -2.18 -7.78 10.99
N ILE A 273 -0.90 -7.54 11.26
CA ILE A 273 -0.40 -7.11 12.57
C ILE A 273 0.33 -5.79 12.37
N GLU A 274 -0.22 -4.73 12.96
CA GLU A 274 0.49 -3.46 13.06
C GLU A 274 1.57 -3.55 14.14
N THR A 275 2.79 -3.14 13.81
CA THR A 275 3.95 -3.20 14.72
C THR A 275 4.56 -1.82 14.99
N SER A 276 3.74 -0.76 14.94
CA SER A 276 4.26 0.60 14.98
C SER A 276 4.90 0.92 16.33
N PRO A 277 6.12 1.49 16.34
CA PRO A 277 6.82 1.75 17.58
C PRO A 277 6.23 2.95 18.32
N TRP A 278 6.31 2.89 19.65
CA TRP A 278 5.86 3.94 20.57
C TRP A 278 6.85 5.11 20.67
N SER A 279 8.12 4.89 20.30
CA SER A 279 9.16 5.90 20.39
C SER A 279 10.12 5.83 19.21
N ASP A 280 10.90 6.89 19.03
CA ASP A 280 11.96 6.98 18.03
C ASP A 280 13.08 5.95 18.27
N LYS A 281 13.33 5.61 19.53
CA LYS A 281 14.31 4.58 19.94
C LYS A 281 13.91 3.17 19.51
N ASP A 282 12.61 2.93 19.40
CA ASP A 282 12.06 1.64 18.99
C ASP A 282 11.89 1.55 17.46
N ALA A 283 12.19 2.64 16.74
CA ALA A 283 12.07 2.73 15.29
C ALA A 283 13.42 2.53 14.61
N SER A 284 13.60 1.36 13.99
CA SER A 284 14.85 0.97 13.31
C SER A 284 15.29 1.86 12.13
N VAL A 285 14.44 2.80 11.72
CA VAL A 285 14.50 3.52 10.43
C VAL A 285 14.63 5.03 10.62
N ALA A 286 14.79 5.48 11.87
CA ALA A 286 15.03 6.87 12.19
C ALA A 286 16.49 7.23 11.87
N GLN A 287 16.76 7.78 10.68
CA GLN A 287 17.79 8.80 10.41
C GLN A 287 17.97 9.04 8.90
N ASN A 288 17.05 9.78 8.29
CA ASN A 288 17.42 10.61 7.14
C ASN A 288 17.07 12.07 7.47
N PRO A 289 18.06 12.95 7.69
CA PRO A 289 17.83 14.36 8.05
C PRO A 289 17.33 15.20 6.87
N ASP A 290 17.51 14.72 5.65
CA ASP A 290 16.85 15.30 4.50
C ASP A 290 15.40 14.82 4.55
N LEU A 291 14.44 15.74 4.77
CA LEU A 291 13.13 15.77 4.08
C LEU A 291 11.99 16.29 4.95
N ILE A 292 11.69 17.59 4.79
CA ILE A 292 10.52 18.17 4.08
C ILE A 292 10.99 19.57 3.73
N THR A 293 11.10 19.97 2.45
CA THR A 293 11.30 21.38 2.10
C THR A 293 10.00 22.16 2.33
N ILE A 294 9.84 22.75 3.51
CA ILE A 294 8.81 23.77 3.77
C ILE A 294 9.44 25.14 3.57
N SER A 295 8.77 26.05 2.85
CA SER A 295 9.09 27.47 3.00
C SER A 295 8.54 27.92 4.34
N ASP A 296 9.39 28.42 5.24
CA ASP A 296 8.90 29.14 6.41
C ASP A 296 8.13 30.40 6.00
N GLU A 297 7.53 31.10 6.97
CA GLU A 297 6.78 32.34 6.74
C GLU A 297 7.63 33.45 6.07
N GLN A 298 8.96 33.31 6.04
CA GLN A 298 9.91 34.20 5.39
C GLN A 298 10.39 33.69 4.02
N GLY A 299 9.90 32.53 3.57
CA GLY A 299 10.25 31.91 2.29
C GLY A 299 11.50 31.04 2.31
N ASN A 300 12.13 30.80 3.46
CA ASN A 300 13.32 29.95 3.55
C ASN A 300 12.94 28.48 3.45
N ILE A 301 13.69 27.70 2.67
CA ILE A 301 13.58 26.25 2.61
C ILE A 301 14.10 25.66 3.92
N VAL A 302 13.21 25.17 4.76
CA VAL A 302 13.49 24.39 5.96
C VAL A 302 13.25 22.92 5.65
N GLN A 303 14.10 22.02 6.14
CA GLN A 303 13.93 20.56 6.06
C GLN A 303 13.34 20.03 7.38
N THR A 304 12.15 19.42 7.39
CA THR A 304 11.56 18.83 8.63
C THR A 304 10.98 17.45 8.41
N ARG A 305 11.14 16.52 9.33
CA ARG A 305 10.53 15.19 9.23
C ARG A 305 9.01 15.23 9.05
N HIS A 306 8.45 14.36 8.20
CA HIS A 306 6.99 14.24 8.03
C HIS A 306 6.27 13.83 9.32
N LEU A 307 6.78 12.81 10.03
CA LEU A 307 6.25 12.39 11.33
C LEU A 307 7.39 11.95 12.27
N THR A 308 7.41 12.49 13.49
CA THR A 308 8.25 11.99 14.60
C THR A 308 7.34 11.36 15.63
N PRO A 309 7.61 10.14 16.10
CA PRO A 309 6.78 9.45 17.07
C PRO A 309 6.92 10.20 18.40
N GLY A 310 5.79 10.63 18.95
CA GLY A 310 5.69 11.23 20.27
C GLY A 310 5.01 10.28 21.26
N GLU A 311 4.26 10.83 22.22
CA GLU A 311 3.39 10.04 23.11
C GLU A 311 2.35 9.20 22.33
N GLU A 312 2.10 9.54 21.07
CA GLU A 312 1.13 8.90 20.18
C GLU A 312 1.71 7.71 19.38
N GLY A 313 3.05 7.52 19.39
CA GLY A 313 3.76 6.55 18.54
C GLY A 313 3.75 6.93 17.05
N TYR A 314 4.32 6.08 16.17
CA TYR A 314 3.85 6.09 14.78
C TYR A 314 2.54 5.33 14.77
N ARG A 315 1.52 5.88 14.16
CA ARG A 315 0.21 5.26 14.16
C ARG A 315 -0.43 5.49 12.82
N CYS A 316 -0.94 4.41 12.23
CA CYS A 316 -1.68 4.51 10.98
C CYS A 316 -3.05 5.14 11.21
N GLU A 317 -3.53 5.90 10.23
CA GLU A 317 -4.90 6.40 10.21
C GLU A 317 -5.87 5.21 10.23
N ALA A 318 -5.61 4.19 9.42
CA ALA A 318 -6.37 2.96 9.48
C ALA A 318 -5.52 1.72 9.22
N ALA A 319 -5.89 0.59 9.82
CA ALA A 319 -5.29 -0.68 9.40
C ALA A 319 -5.77 -1.05 8.00
N ILE A 320 -7.09 -0.95 7.75
CA ILE A 320 -7.67 -1.25 6.44
C ILE A 320 -8.65 -0.15 6.05
N ILE A 321 -8.44 0.44 4.87
CA ILE A 321 -9.38 1.37 4.21
C ILE A 321 -10.01 0.68 3.01
N ILE A 322 -11.34 0.78 2.90
CA ILE A 322 -12.13 0.29 1.77
C ILE A 322 -12.99 1.45 1.25
N GLY A 323 -12.68 1.90 0.04
CA GLY A 323 -13.33 3.05 -0.60
C GLY A 323 -12.69 4.39 -0.20
N GLU A 324 -13.00 5.43 -0.98
CA GLU A 324 -12.39 6.76 -0.84
C GLU A 324 -13.35 7.87 -1.26
N SER A 325 -13.69 8.84 -0.42
CA SER A 325 -14.72 9.81 -0.77
C SER A 325 -14.22 10.95 -1.66
N TYR A 326 -12.90 11.13 -1.77
CA TYR A 326 -12.29 12.11 -2.67
C TYR A 326 -10.99 11.58 -3.27
N TRP A 327 -10.92 11.60 -4.59
CA TRP A 327 -9.69 11.30 -5.31
C TRP A 327 -9.60 12.17 -6.56
N TYR A 328 -8.85 13.27 -6.46
CA TYR A 328 -8.61 14.20 -7.56
C TYR A 328 -9.91 14.57 -8.31
N ASN A 329 -9.98 14.27 -9.62
CA ASN A 329 -11.12 14.58 -10.50
C ASN A 329 -11.90 13.33 -10.93
N THR A 330 -11.89 12.28 -10.11
CA THR A 330 -12.48 10.98 -10.44
C THR A 330 -13.86 10.81 -9.80
N SER A 331 -14.66 9.87 -10.32
CA SER A 331 -16.00 9.59 -9.81
C SER A 331 -15.99 8.54 -8.71
N LYS A 332 -16.81 8.72 -7.67
CA LYS A 332 -16.88 7.82 -6.52
C LYS A 332 -17.43 6.44 -6.87
N ALA A 333 -16.94 5.41 -6.18
CA ALA A 333 -17.50 4.05 -6.25
C ALA A 333 -19.02 4.07 -5.95
N GLN A 334 -19.77 3.27 -6.70
CA GLN A 334 -21.20 3.09 -6.56
C GLN A 334 -21.53 1.70 -6.00
N PRO A 335 -22.75 1.46 -5.48
CA PRO A 335 -23.19 0.13 -5.10
C PRO A 335 -22.97 -0.88 -6.25
N GLY A 336 -22.30 -1.98 -5.96
CA GLY A 336 -21.90 -3.01 -6.93
C GLY A 336 -20.46 -2.91 -7.42
N ASP A 337 -19.73 -1.84 -7.10
CA ASP A 337 -18.35 -1.68 -7.53
C ASP A 337 -17.35 -2.35 -6.57
N THR A 338 -17.65 -2.40 -5.27
CA THR A 338 -16.76 -2.99 -4.26
C THR A 338 -17.49 -4.07 -3.46
N TYR A 339 -17.10 -5.34 -3.61
CA TYR A 339 -17.83 -6.45 -3.00
C TYR A 339 -17.00 -7.72 -2.79
N GLY A 340 -17.48 -8.64 -1.95
CA GLY A 340 -16.79 -9.91 -1.72
C GLY A 340 -15.43 -9.72 -1.05
N ILE A 341 -15.34 -8.78 -0.10
CA ILE A 341 -14.14 -8.52 0.69
C ILE A 341 -14.21 -9.34 1.97
N SER A 342 -13.20 -10.16 2.23
CA SER A 342 -13.08 -10.95 3.46
C SER A 342 -11.81 -10.57 4.20
N VAL A 343 -11.97 -10.09 5.43
CA VAL A 343 -10.90 -9.66 6.31
C VAL A 343 -10.91 -10.53 7.56
N SER A 344 -9.77 -11.12 7.92
CA SER A 344 -9.65 -11.87 9.17
C SER A 344 -8.33 -11.63 9.89
N ASN A 345 -8.35 -11.73 11.23
CA ASN A 345 -7.16 -11.70 12.08
C ASN A 345 -6.38 -10.38 11.96
N VAL A 346 -7.02 -9.27 12.32
CA VAL A 346 -6.40 -7.94 12.33
C VAL A 346 -6.07 -7.57 13.77
N MET A 347 -4.80 -7.25 14.04
CA MET A 347 -4.33 -6.72 15.32
C MET A 347 -3.70 -5.36 15.08
N THR A 348 -4.28 -4.30 15.66
CA THR A 348 -3.90 -2.93 15.31
C THR A 348 -4.08 -1.96 16.47
N HIS A 349 -3.31 -0.88 16.47
CA HIS A 349 -3.49 0.28 17.33
C HIS A 349 -3.74 1.55 16.51
N ALA A 350 -4.06 1.42 15.22
CA ALA A 350 -4.46 2.49 14.31
C ALA A 350 -5.68 3.27 14.82
N ARG A 351 -5.96 4.43 14.22
CA ARG A 351 -7.19 5.18 14.55
C ARG A 351 -8.43 4.38 14.19
N TYR A 352 -8.46 3.81 13.00
CA TYR A 352 -9.56 2.96 12.57
C TYR A 352 -9.04 1.58 12.23
N ALA A 353 -9.54 0.53 12.89
CA ALA A 353 -9.16 -0.82 12.50
C ALA A 353 -9.70 -1.12 11.08
N ILE A 354 -10.99 -0.85 10.86
CA ILE A 354 -11.64 -0.95 9.54
C ILE A 354 -12.31 0.39 9.22
N TRP A 355 -11.96 0.99 8.10
CA TRP A 355 -12.58 2.19 7.56
C TRP A 355 -13.27 1.85 6.23
N ILE A 356 -14.56 2.16 6.12
CA ILE A 356 -15.37 1.91 4.91
C ILE A 356 -16.01 3.21 4.42
N ASN A 357 -15.82 3.57 3.16
CA ASN A 357 -16.43 4.72 2.48
C ASN A 357 -17.11 4.31 1.16
N ASN A 358 -18.07 5.12 0.72
CA ASN A 358 -18.82 5.04 -0.54
C ASN A 358 -19.67 3.79 -0.76
N ALA A 359 -19.07 2.62 -0.96
CA ALA A 359 -19.79 1.42 -1.36
C ALA A 359 -19.07 0.16 -0.86
N LEU A 360 -19.84 -0.75 -0.24
CA LEU A 360 -19.35 -2.09 0.10
C LEU A 360 -20.51 -3.09 0.15
N GLN A 361 -20.36 -4.23 -0.54
CA GLN A 361 -21.37 -5.29 -0.52
C GLN A 361 -20.79 -6.67 -0.22
N ASP A 362 -21.63 -7.56 0.33
CA ASP A 362 -21.37 -8.99 0.47
C ASP A 362 -19.99 -9.31 1.07
N SER A 363 -19.67 -8.65 2.19
CA SER A 363 -18.34 -8.64 2.79
C SER A 363 -18.34 -9.06 4.25
N SER A 364 -17.21 -9.56 4.72
CA SER A 364 -17.07 -10.12 6.08
C SER A 364 -15.77 -9.70 6.75
N PHE A 365 -15.86 -9.44 8.04
CA PHE A 365 -14.75 -9.02 8.90
C PHE A 365 -14.77 -9.88 10.15
N ASP A 366 -13.67 -10.57 10.45
CA ASP A 366 -13.58 -11.50 11.57
C ASP A 366 -12.32 -11.30 12.40
N ASN A 367 -12.43 -11.41 13.72
CA ASN A 367 -11.30 -11.34 14.64
C ASN A 367 -10.51 -10.02 14.49
N ILE A 368 -11.18 -8.91 14.76
CA ILE A 368 -10.61 -7.56 14.76
C ILE A 368 -10.27 -7.19 16.21
N ARG A 369 -8.97 -7.01 16.48
CA ARG A 369 -8.43 -6.80 17.82
C ARG A 369 -7.68 -5.48 17.90
N LEU A 370 -8.13 -4.60 18.79
CA LEU A 370 -7.50 -3.32 19.05
C LEU A 370 -6.67 -3.40 20.32
N PHE A 371 -5.47 -2.81 20.30
CA PHE A 371 -4.56 -2.72 21.44
C PHE A 371 -3.94 -1.31 21.52
N GLY A 372 -3.16 -1.02 22.56
CA GLY A 372 -2.45 0.25 22.67
C GLY A 372 -3.40 1.45 22.50
N ASN A 373 -3.11 2.36 21.58
CA ASN A 373 -3.95 3.54 21.38
C ASN A 373 -5.10 3.32 20.38
N GLY A 374 -5.37 2.08 19.95
CA GLY A 374 -6.43 1.77 18.99
C GLY A 374 -7.78 2.40 19.36
N PHE A 375 -8.44 3.03 18.38
CA PHE A 375 -9.64 3.83 18.63
C PHE A 375 -10.92 3.13 18.17
N MET A 376 -11.32 3.22 16.90
CA MET A 376 -12.59 2.65 16.43
C MET A 376 -12.38 1.31 15.72
N ALA A 377 -13.19 0.30 16.05
CA ALA A 377 -13.12 -1.00 15.40
C ALA A 377 -13.66 -0.94 13.96
N ALA A 378 -14.74 -0.19 13.75
CA ALA A 378 -15.31 0.02 12.42
C ALA A 378 -15.83 1.45 12.26
N TYR A 379 -15.43 2.10 11.18
CA TYR A 379 -15.92 3.39 10.75
C TYR A 379 -16.63 3.25 9.40
N PHE A 380 -17.88 3.71 9.34
CA PHE A 380 -18.70 3.74 8.13
C PHE A 380 -18.92 5.20 7.72
N GLY A 381 -18.22 5.67 6.70
CA GLY A 381 -18.46 7.00 6.14
C GLY A 381 -19.63 7.05 5.15
N GLU A 382 -19.75 8.19 4.48
CA GLU A 382 -20.83 8.46 3.52
C GLU A 382 -20.83 7.39 2.43
N GLY A 383 -21.99 6.80 2.16
CA GLY A 383 -22.08 5.72 1.19
C GLY A 383 -23.22 4.75 1.45
N VAL A 384 -23.23 3.66 0.69
CA VAL A 384 -24.18 2.55 0.81
C VAL A 384 -23.42 1.27 1.11
N MET A 385 -23.71 0.67 2.26
CA MET A 385 -23.14 -0.61 2.67
C MET A 385 -24.27 -1.64 2.81
N GLU A 386 -24.11 -2.79 2.18
CA GLU A 386 -25.15 -3.83 2.15
C GLU A 386 -24.58 -5.23 2.40
N ASN A 387 -25.28 -6.05 3.19
CA ASN A 387 -24.89 -7.44 3.46
C ASN A 387 -23.46 -7.58 4.04
N VAL A 388 -23.10 -6.72 4.99
CA VAL A 388 -21.80 -6.75 5.64
C VAL A 388 -21.91 -7.39 7.04
N ARG A 389 -20.98 -8.30 7.35
CA ARG A 389 -20.92 -8.96 8.67
C ARG A 389 -19.60 -8.73 9.38
N PHE A 390 -19.67 -8.35 10.65
CA PHE A 390 -18.56 -8.35 11.58
C PHE A 390 -18.75 -9.44 12.63
N THR A 391 -17.70 -10.24 12.88
CA THR A 391 -17.62 -11.23 13.97
C THR A 391 -16.37 -11.04 14.79
N ASN A 392 -16.45 -11.25 16.11
CA ASN A 392 -15.30 -11.27 17.02
C ASN A 392 -14.51 -9.94 17.01
N ILE A 393 -15.13 -8.87 17.50
CA ILE A 393 -14.42 -7.60 17.75
C ILE A 393 -13.96 -7.59 19.21
N SER A 394 -12.72 -7.19 19.48
CA SER A 394 -12.21 -7.11 20.84
C SER A 394 -11.26 -5.93 21.05
N TYR A 395 -11.34 -5.34 22.24
CA TYR A 395 -10.38 -4.37 22.74
C TYR A 395 -9.55 -5.03 23.84
N ASP A 396 -8.23 -4.96 23.71
CA ASP A 396 -7.32 -5.49 24.71
C ASP A 396 -7.35 -4.67 26.00
N LYS A 397 -6.91 -5.32 27.09
CA LYS A 397 -6.88 -4.69 28.42
C LYS A 397 -5.98 -3.45 28.47
N ASP A 398 -4.96 -3.38 27.62
CA ASP A 398 -4.04 -2.26 27.47
C ASP A 398 -4.50 -1.25 26.41
N CYS A 399 -5.66 -1.47 25.77
CA CYS A 399 -6.21 -0.52 24.81
C CYS A 399 -6.71 0.75 25.53
N ARG A 400 -6.11 1.88 25.20
CA ARG A 400 -6.28 3.22 25.77
C ARG A 400 -6.28 4.25 24.62
N PRO A 401 -7.40 4.42 23.90
CA PRO A 401 -7.48 5.41 22.83
C PRO A 401 -7.14 6.83 23.28
N LEU A 402 -6.63 7.62 22.35
CA LEU A 402 -6.25 9.01 22.60
C LEU A 402 -7.49 9.90 22.68
N LYS A 403 -7.51 10.79 23.67
CA LYS A 403 -8.58 11.79 23.81
C LYS A 403 -8.69 12.74 22.62
N SER A 404 -7.57 12.97 21.92
CA SER A 404 -7.54 13.77 20.69
C SER A 404 -8.32 13.14 19.52
N ASP A 405 -8.60 11.83 19.55
CA ASP A 405 -9.36 11.15 18.49
C ASP A 405 -10.88 11.27 18.63
N GLU A 406 -11.38 11.73 19.79
CA GLU A 406 -12.83 11.76 20.06
C GLU A 406 -13.56 12.76 19.15
N HIS A 407 -12.88 13.79 18.65
CA HIS A 407 -13.47 14.82 17.81
C HIS A 407 -12.60 15.09 16.57
N ILE A 408 -12.61 14.16 15.63
CA ILE A 408 -11.82 14.25 14.40
C ILE A 408 -12.66 14.84 13.28
N VAL A 409 -12.04 15.72 12.49
CA VAL A 409 -12.54 16.19 11.19
C VAL A 409 -11.42 16.05 10.18
N ILE A 410 -11.61 15.19 9.18
CA ILE A 410 -10.68 15.04 8.06
C ILE A 410 -11.38 15.57 6.82
N GLU A 411 -11.07 16.82 6.47
CA GLU A 411 -11.78 17.55 5.42
C GLU A 411 -11.69 16.87 4.06
N TRP A 412 -10.51 16.34 3.69
CA TRP A 412 -10.30 15.77 2.36
C TRP A 412 -11.15 14.53 2.10
N ASN A 413 -11.46 13.71 3.12
CA ASN A 413 -12.26 12.49 2.98
C ASN A 413 -13.63 12.59 3.67
N HIS A 414 -14.06 13.81 3.99
CA HIS A 414 -15.33 14.10 4.69
C HIS A 414 -15.53 13.29 5.98
N THR A 415 -14.44 12.91 6.64
CA THR A 415 -14.48 12.04 7.84
C THR A 415 -14.79 12.86 9.05
N ARG A 416 -15.70 12.37 9.90
CA ARG A 416 -16.00 13.01 11.17
C ARG A 416 -16.29 11.97 12.24
N SER A 417 -15.79 12.21 13.45
CA SER A 417 -16.22 11.54 14.67
C SER A 417 -16.53 12.59 15.74
N ASP A 418 -17.52 12.32 16.58
CA ASP A 418 -17.92 13.21 17.68
C ASP A 418 -17.94 12.53 19.06
N GLY A 419 -17.32 11.36 19.17
CA GLY A 419 -17.10 10.65 20.43
C GLY A 419 -16.30 9.38 20.25
N PHE A 420 -16.06 8.68 21.37
CA PHE A 420 -15.42 7.37 21.36
C PHE A 420 -16.46 6.26 21.30
N HIS A 421 -16.53 5.60 20.14
CA HIS A 421 -17.48 4.51 19.89
C HIS A 421 -16.75 3.25 19.39
N CYS A 422 -17.34 2.07 19.59
CA CYS A 422 -16.80 0.85 18.97
C CYS A 422 -17.03 0.86 17.45
N VAL A 423 -18.23 1.28 17.04
CA VAL A 423 -18.67 1.40 15.65
C VAL A 423 -19.25 2.79 15.44
N TYR A 424 -18.83 3.48 14.39
CA TYR A 424 -19.28 4.83 14.08
C TYR A 424 -19.86 4.94 12.66
N PHE A 425 -20.99 5.61 12.55
CA PHE A 425 -21.64 5.93 11.26
C PHE A 425 -21.53 7.43 10.98
N ASN A 426 -21.04 7.81 9.80
CA ASN A 426 -20.91 9.20 9.36
C ASN A 426 -21.66 9.38 8.03
N GLY A 427 -22.98 9.47 8.09
CA GLY A 427 -23.84 9.64 6.91
C GLY A 427 -23.99 8.36 6.07
N ALA A 428 -23.72 7.20 6.66
CA ALA A 428 -23.81 5.92 5.97
C ALA A 428 -25.28 5.46 5.82
N ASN A 429 -25.62 4.88 4.66
CA ASN A 429 -26.85 4.14 4.42
C ASN A 429 -26.57 2.64 4.50
N VAL A 430 -27.10 2.00 5.53
CA VAL A 430 -26.76 0.63 5.89
C VAL A 430 -27.95 -0.31 5.72
N LYS A 431 -27.71 -1.45 5.05
CA LYS A 431 -28.74 -2.47 4.85
C LYS A 431 -28.20 -3.84 5.18
N ASN A 432 -28.90 -4.56 6.06
CA ASN A 432 -28.51 -5.91 6.44
C ASN A 432 -27.06 -5.98 6.97
N ILE A 433 -26.71 -5.04 7.85
CA ILE A 433 -25.40 -5.01 8.53
C ILE A 433 -25.53 -5.79 9.84
N ARG A 434 -24.54 -6.63 10.14
CA ARG A 434 -24.59 -7.53 11.29
C ARG A 434 -23.31 -7.51 12.10
N PHE A 435 -23.44 -7.47 13.43
CA PHE A 435 -22.33 -7.58 14.37
C PHE A 435 -22.55 -8.72 15.36
N TYR A 436 -21.53 -9.54 15.57
CA TYR A 436 -21.61 -10.70 16.45
C TYR A 436 -20.39 -10.81 17.34
N ASN A 437 -20.59 -11.13 18.62
CA ASN A 437 -19.53 -11.35 19.61
C ASN A 437 -18.56 -10.16 19.70
N MET A 438 -19.05 -9.04 20.24
CA MET A 438 -18.26 -7.83 20.43
C MET A 438 -17.85 -7.71 21.90
N GLN A 439 -16.57 -7.50 22.17
CA GLN A 439 -16.03 -7.11 23.46
C GLN A 439 -15.51 -5.66 23.35
N CYS A 440 -16.37 -4.71 23.71
CA CYS A 440 -16.09 -3.29 23.58
C CYS A 440 -15.13 -2.81 24.68
N GLY A 441 -14.37 -1.75 24.38
CA GLY A 441 -13.45 -1.12 25.33
C GLY A 441 -14.18 -0.32 26.42
N SER A 442 -13.50 -0.11 27.55
CA SER A 442 -13.99 0.74 28.64
C SER A 442 -13.87 2.23 28.28
N GLY A 443 -14.80 3.06 28.75
CA GLY A 443 -14.74 4.51 28.58
C GLY A 443 -15.25 5.03 27.24
N MET A 444 -15.85 4.17 26.43
CA MET A 444 -16.64 4.57 25.25
C MET A 444 -17.91 5.30 25.66
N ASP A 445 -18.37 6.22 24.83
CA ASP A 445 -19.65 6.92 24.99
C ASP A 445 -20.83 5.98 24.66
N SER A 446 -20.67 5.16 23.62
CA SER A 446 -21.62 4.10 23.26
C SER A 446 -20.97 3.00 22.41
N VAL A 447 -21.65 1.86 22.22
CA VAL A 447 -21.17 0.82 21.28
C VAL A 447 -21.30 1.33 19.84
N PHE A 448 -22.48 1.86 19.50
CA PHE A 448 -22.79 2.39 18.17
C PHE A 448 -23.05 3.90 18.25
N GLY A 449 -22.28 4.70 17.50
CA GLY A 449 -22.39 6.17 17.49
C GLY A 449 -22.54 6.79 16.10
N GLY A 450 -22.67 8.11 16.07
CA GLY A 450 -22.75 8.92 14.85
C GLY A 450 -24.16 9.07 14.27
N HIS A 451 -24.29 9.11 12.95
CA HIS A 451 -25.55 9.31 12.23
C HIS A 451 -25.58 8.58 10.88
N GLY A 452 -26.77 8.22 10.42
CA GLY A 452 -26.97 7.54 9.14
C GLY A 452 -28.41 7.15 8.91
N ALA A 453 -28.62 6.13 8.08
CA ALA A 453 -29.95 5.55 7.83
C ALA A 453 -29.85 4.03 7.69
N GLY A 454 -30.81 3.30 8.26
CA GLY A 454 -30.99 1.87 7.99
C GLY A 454 -31.10 1.01 9.26
N GLU A 455 -30.78 -0.27 9.11
CA GLU A 455 -30.89 -1.26 10.20
C GLU A 455 -29.61 -2.07 10.37
N VAL A 456 -29.20 -2.22 11.63
CA VAL A 456 -28.10 -3.06 12.09
C VAL A 456 -28.65 -4.10 13.06
N VAL A 457 -28.28 -5.36 12.87
CA VAL A 457 -28.58 -6.43 13.83
C VAL A 457 -27.32 -6.79 14.59
N CYS A 458 -27.40 -6.91 15.91
CA CYS A 458 -26.25 -7.27 16.73
C CYS A 458 -26.59 -8.37 17.74
N GLN A 459 -25.64 -9.23 18.07
CA GLN A 459 -25.83 -10.28 19.06
C GLN A 459 -24.53 -10.49 19.85
N ASP A 460 -24.65 -10.85 21.13
CA ASP A 460 -23.52 -11.15 22.03
C ASP A 460 -22.54 -9.97 22.18
N VAL A 461 -23.07 -8.79 22.47
CA VAL A 461 -22.28 -7.57 22.74
C VAL A 461 -22.01 -7.43 24.25
N ARG A 462 -20.73 -7.34 24.62
CA ARG A 462 -20.26 -7.08 25.98
C ARG A 462 -19.70 -5.66 26.05
N CYS A 463 -20.34 -4.83 26.87
CA CYS A 463 -20.10 -3.39 26.95
C CYS A 463 -20.10 -2.90 28.41
N GLU A 464 -19.29 -3.53 29.26
CA GLU A 464 -19.19 -3.14 30.67
C GLU A 464 -18.72 -1.67 30.78
N GLN A 465 -19.39 -0.89 31.63
CA GLN A 465 -19.06 0.52 31.89
C GLN A 465 -19.24 1.46 30.68
N ILE A 466 -20.06 1.07 29.69
CA ILE A 466 -20.47 1.94 28.59
C ILE A 466 -21.81 2.64 28.94
N PRO A 467 -21.92 3.98 28.86
CA PRO A 467 -23.11 4.73 29.26
C PRO A 467 -24.39 4.40 28.46
N ALA A 468 -24.24 4.11 27.17
CA ALA A 468 -25.36 3.82 26.27
C ALA A 468 -25.03 2.69 25.29
N PHE A 469 -26.04 1.90 24.92
CA PHE A 469 -25.84 0.88 23.89
C PHE A 469 -25.67 1.49 22.50
N SER A 470 -26.53 2.44 22.13
CA SER A 470 -26.43 3.19 20.89
C SER A 470 -26.77 4.66 21.11
N SER A 471 -26.04 5.52 20.42
CA SER A 471 -26.31 6.94 20.21
C SER A 471 -26.37 7.29 18.71
N ALA A 472 -26.41 6.28 17.83
CA ALA A 472 -26.44 6.47 16.39
C ALA A 472 -27.80 6.99 15.91
N ASP A 473 -27.85 8.24 15.42
CA ASP A 473 -29.08 8.84 14.91
C ASP A 473 -29.46 8.27 13.52
N GLY A 474 -30.75 8.01 13.31
CA GLY A 474 -31.30 7.45 12.07
C GLY A 474 -30.95 5.99 11.75
N VAL A 475 -30.05 5.35 12.50
CA VAL A 475 -29.70 3.93 12.36
C VAL A 475 -30.40 3.11 13.45
N THR A 476 -31.28 2.20 13.05
CA THR A 476 -31.98 1.30 13.97
C THR A 476 -31.06 0.15 14.37
N ILE A 477 -30.82 -0.02 15.67
CA ILE A 477 -30.03 -1.13 16.22
C ILE A 477 -30.97 -2.16 16.85
N THR A 478 -30.99 -3.36 16.30
CA THR A 478 -31.78 -4.51 16.80
C THR A 478 -30.84 -5.51 17.49
N ILE A 479 -31.23 -6.00 18.68
CA ILE A 479 -30.48 -7.00 19.48
C ILE A 479 -31.13 -8.38 19.32
#